data_AF-A0A368F5V4-F1
#
_entry.id   AF-A0A368F5V4-F1
#
_cell.length_a   1.000
_cell.length_b   1.000
_cell.length_c   1.000
_cell.angle_alpha   90.00
_cell.angle_beta   90.00
_cell.angle_gamma   90.00
#
_symmetry.space_group_name_H-M   'P 1'
#
loop_
_entity.id
_entity.type
_entity.pdbx_description
1 polymer ?
#
loop_
_entity_poly.entity_id
_entity_poly.type
_entity_poly.pdbx_seq_one_letter_code
_entity_poly.pdbx_strand_id
1 'polypeptide(L)'
;MEKLRTATEEENAKIAEKKKKIEEQLKDVEPLLKEARSAVGSIKSESLSEIRSLRAPPEAIRDILQAVLLFMGILDTSWEAMRKFLSKSSVKDEIINFDAHRITRDVHKKVSALVKSKEASFDPKNAKRASVAAAPLAAWVTANLQYSEILEKISPLEQEKNELVSNLSKAEKQIQKLSKGLLTVDEKVAALKEKFEMLMKEATQIKIDLEKEQDTIKVAGTLIDRLGGEFTRWQAQMESLSKEMDNVIISEQLWEKLRDCLRPSFLLFHKNNCMVKVERCALVTAAFVTYLGGCSEHTRMEVLKSFRQNYNLQDFSPVTFCATETEQLNWKNHGLPADSLSIENTVIMLNSTQTPLVIDPTGRVAAFLHSFHPKSELLRATQNDLFTQIEFGIRFGKTIIVDDVTDVDAVLVPIFRKELSSQGPRQVTLPSAPKLAPSLFVNEGLTVC
;
A
#
# COMPACT_ATOMS: atom_id res chain seq x y z
N MET A 1 -21.42 -36.30 6.56
CA MET A 1 -20.39 -37.35 6.38
C MET A 1 -20.24 -38.21 7.62
N GLU A 2 -20.09 -37.61 8.79
CA GLU A 2 -19.87 -38.33 10.06
C GLU A 2 -20.98 -39.35 10.40
N LYS A 3 -22.26 -38.94 10.30
CA LYS A 3 -23.41 -39.84 10.46
C LYS A 3 -23.45 -41.03 9.48
N LEU A 4 -22.91 -40.84 8.27
CA LEU A 4 -22.84 -41.93 7.28
C LEU A 4 -21.68 -42.87 7.62
N ARG A 5 -20.53 -42.34 8.07
CA ARG A 5 -19.39 -43.16 8.51
C ARG A 5 -19.76 -44.07 9.68
N THR A 6 -20.42 -43.52 10.71
CA THR A 6 -20.88 -44.31 11.86
C THR A 6 -21.87 -45.40 11.43
N ALA A 7 -22.81 -45.07 10.53
CA ALA A 7 -23.75 -46.07 9.99
C ALA A 7 -23.03 -47.16 9.16
N THR A 8 -21.98 -46.81 8.42
CA THR A 8 -21.20 -47.77 7.62
C THR A 8 -20.38 -48.70 8.52
N GLU A 9 -19.85 -48.19 9.63
CA GLU A 9 -19.16 -48.98 10.66
C GLU A 9 -20.11 -49.96 11.35
N GLU A 10 -21.32 -49.52 11.68
CA GLU A 10 -22.37 -50.39 12.22
C GLU A 10 -22.81 -51.47 11.22
N GLU A 11 -22.97 -51.14 9.94
CA GLU A 11 -23.29 -52.13 8.89
C GLU A 11 -22.13 -53.12 8.68
N ASN A 12 -20.87 -52.66 8.69
CA ASN A 12 -19.70 -53.54 8.64
C ASN A 12 -19.66 -54.52 9.82
N ALA A 13 -19.95 -54.06 11.03
CA ALA A 13 -20.02 -54.90 12.21
C ALA A 13 -21.11 -55.98 12.08
N LYS A 14 -22.29 -55.62 11.57
CA LYS A 14 -23.39 -56.57 11.29
C LYS A 14 -23.01 -57.59 10.22
N ILE A 15 -22.35 -57.18 9.14
CA ILE A 15 -21.86 -58.08 8.09
C ILE A 15 -20.83 -59.08 8.68
N ALA A 16 -19.90 -58.60 9.51
CA ALA A 16 -18.90 -59.46 10.15
C ALA A 16 -19.56 -60.50 11.09
N GLU A 17 -20.55 -60.08 11.87
CA GLU A 17 -21.30 -60.98 12.75
C GLU A 17 -22.07 -62.05 11.95
N LYS A 18 -22.77 -61.66 10.88
CA LYS A 18 -23.52 -62.58 10.02
C LYS A 18 -22.59 -63.54 9.27
N LYS A 19 -21.44 -63.05 8.78
CA LYS A 19 -20.41 -63.89 8.16
C LYS A 19 -19.90 -64.95 9.13
N LYS A 20 -19.62 -64.57 10.38
CA LYS A 20 -19.20 -65.50 11.43
C LYS A 20 -20.25 -66.60 11.69
N LYS A 21 -21.54 -66.23 11.75
CA LYS A 21 -22.64 -67.20 11.91
C LYS A 21 -22.77 -68.17 10.73
N ILE A 22 -22.56 -67.70 9.51
CA ILE A 22 -22.57 -68.54 8.30
C ILE A 22 -21.38 -69.51 8.32
N GLU A 23 -20.16 -69.02 8.62
CA GLU A 23 -18.96 -69.86 8.72
C GLU A 23 -19.06 -70.91 9.82
N GLU A 24 -19.66 -70.57 10.97
CA GLU A 24 -19.87 -71.50 12.08
C GLU A 24 -20.82 -72.65 11.68
N GLN A 25 -21.89 -72.37 10.94
CA GLN A 25 -22.81 -73.40 10.44
C GLN A 25 -22.21 -74.27 9.33
N LEU A 26 -21.29 -73.73 8.53
CA LEU A 26 -20.59 -74.49 7.49
C LEU A 26 -19.46 -75.36 8.05
N LYS A 27 -18.85 -74.95 9.17
CA LYS A 27 -17.66 -75.58 9.75
C LYS A 27 -17.85 -77.06 10.09
N ASP A 28 -19.04 -77.46 10.49
CA ASP A 28 -19.31 -78.84 10.92
C ASP A 28 -19.51 -79.81 9.74
N VAL A 29 -20.02 -79.31 8.60
CA VAL A 29 -20.44 -80.18 7.47
C VAL A 29 -19.54 -80.07 6.24
N GLU A 30 -18.86 -78.94 6.04
CA GLU A 30 -17.83 -78.82 5.01
C GLU A 30 -16.70 -79.88 5.11
N PRO A 31 -16.15 -80.22 6.30
CA PRO A 31 -15.16 -81.29 6.40
C PRO A 31 -15.74 -82.67 6.10
N LEU A 32 -16.96 -82.97 6.54
CA LEU A 32 -17.65 -84.23 6.25
C LEU A 32 -17.91 -84.41 4.75
N LEU A 33 -18.28 -83.33 4.07
CA LEU A 33 -18.47 -83.34 2.61
C LEU A 33 -17.14 -83.52 1.86
N LYS A 34 -16.06 -82.86 2.31
CA LYS A 34 -14.71 -83.04 1.74
C LYS A 34 -14.18 -84.46 1.94
N GLU A 35 -14.37 -85.01 3.14
CA GLU A 35 -14.00 -86.40 3.47
C GLU A 35 -14.77 -87.40 2.60
N ALA A 36 -16.08 -87.24 2.50
CA ALA A 36 -16.91 -88.11 1.67
C ALA A 36 -16.57 -88.02 0.17
N ARG A 37 -16.28 -86.82 -0.36
CA ARG A 37 -15.80 -86.63 -1.74
C ARG A 37 -14.45 -87.29 -1.98
N SER A 38 -13.51 -87.16 -1.03
CA SER A 38 -12.21 -87.83 -1.11
C SER A 38 -12.36 -89.36 -1.09
N ALA A 39 -13.25 -89.89 -0.23
CA ALA A 39 -13.54 -91.31 -0.16
C ALA A 39 -14.14 -91.85 -1.47
N VAL A 40 -15.05 -91.11 -2.12
CA VAL A 40 -15.57 -91.46 -3.46
C VAL A 40 -14.49 -91.37 -4.54
N GLY A 41 -13.60 -90.38 -4.45
CA GLY A 41 -12.43 -90.27 -5.32
C GLY A 41 -11.45 -91.45 -5.20
N SER A 42 -11.42 -92.12 -4.05
CA SER A 42 -10.57 -93.29 -3.81
C SER A 42 -11.15 -94.63 -4.31
N ILE A 43 -12.39 -94.64 -4.82
CA ILE A 43 -13.02 -95.85 -5.36
C ILE A 43 -12.27 -96.28 -6.63
N LYS A 44 -11.90 -97.56 -6.67
CA LYS A 44 -11.30 -98.22 -7.84
C LYS A 44 -12.38 -98.61 -8.87
N SER A 45 -12.06 -98.51 -10.16
CA SER A 45 -12.96 -98.87 -11.26
C SER A 45 -13.43 -100.32 -11.21
N GLU A 46 -12.60 -101.21 -10.67
CA GLU A 46 -12.87 -102.65 -10.57
C GLU A 46 -14.08 -102.91 -9.66
N SER A 47 -14.16 -102.23 -8.50
CA SER A 47 -15.27 -102.38 -7.54
C SER A 47 -16.61 -101.87 -8.08
N LEU A 48 -16.61 -100.90 -9.01
CA LEU A 48 -17.81 -100.45 -9.72
C LEU A 48 -18.22 -101.44 -10.83
N SER A 49 -17.22 -102.07 -11.48
CA SER A 49 -17.45 -103.10 -12.48
C SER A 49 -18.03 -104.39 -11.89
N GLU A 50 -17.66 -104.73 -10.64
CA GLU A 50 -18.21 -105.84 -9.87
C GLU A 50 -19.71 -105.66 -9.62
N ILE A 51 -20.13 -104.49 -9.15
CA ILE A 51 -21.55 -104.15 -8.91
C ILE A 51 -22.37 -104.25 -10.21
N ARG A 52 -21.79 -103.86 -11.37
CA ARG A 52 -22.45 -103.92 -12.69
C ARG A 52 -22.71 -105.36 -13.17
N SER A 53 -21.86 -106.29 -12.75
CA SER A 53 -21.89 -107.69 -13.19
C SER A 53 -22.92 -108.56 -12.46
N LEU A 54 -23.52 -108.04 -11.37
CA LEU A 54 -24.52 -108.75 -10.58
C LEU A 54 -25.84 -108.96 -11.35
N ARG A 55 -26.44 -110.15 -11.19
CA ARG A 55 -27.73 -110.52 -11.79
C ARG A 55 -28.90 -109.70 -11.20
N ALA A 56 -28.83 -109.41 -9.89
CA ALA A 56 -29.77 -108.55 -9.17
C ALA A 56 -29.03 -107.79 -8.05
N PRO A 57 -29.40 -106.54 -7.76
CA PRO A 57 -28.73 -105.76 -6.73
C PRO A 57 -29.16 -106.21 -5.32
N PRO A 58 -28.23 -106.41 -4.38
CA PRO A 58 -28.52 -106.45 -2.95
C PRO A 58 -29.27 -105.19 -2.51
N GLU A 59 -30.16 -105.31 -1.53
CA GLU A 59 -31.04 -104.22 -1.09
C GLU A 59 -30.26 -102.94 -0.72
N ALA A 60 -29.17 -103.07 0.03
CA ALA A 60 -28.31 -101.94 0.41
C ALA A 60 -27.72 -101.20 -0.80
N ILE A 61 -27.29 -101.92 -1.85
CA ILE A 61 -26.73 -101.32 -3.07
C ILE A 61 -27.83 -100.62 -3.87
N ARG A 62 -29.01 -101.25 -3.97
CA ARG A 62 -30.16 -100.66 -4.67
C ARG A 62 -30.57 -99.32 -4.05
N ASP A 63 -30.61 -99.26 -2.73
CA ASP A 63 -31.06 -98.06 -2.00
C ASP A 63 -30.05 -96.91 -2.09
N ILE A 64 -28.75 -97.20 -1.97
CA ILE A 64 -27.68 -96.20 -2.09
C ILE A 64 -27.62 -95.65 -3.52
N LEU A 65 -27.65 -96.53 -4.53
CA LEU A 65 -27.62 -96.10 -5.94
C LEU A 65 -28.89 -95.33 -6.33
N GLN A 66 -30.05 -95.71 -5.77
CA GLN A 66 -31.28 -94.94 -5.94
C GLN A 66 -31.12 -93.51 -5.42
N ALA A 67 -30.53 -93.33 -4.23
CA ALA A 67 -30.29 -92.00 -3.67
C ALA A 67 -29.27 -91.18 -4.48
N VAL A 68 -28.19 -91.81 -4.97
CA VAL A 68 -27.20 -91.16 -5.84
C VAL A 68 -27.82 -90.71 -7.17
N LEU A 69 -28.62 -91.56 -7.82
CA LEU A 69 -29.31 -91.22 -9.07
C LEU A 69 -30.27 -90.04 -8.90
N LEU A 70 -31.01 -90.01 -7.79
CA LEU A 70 -31.93 -88.91 -7.48
C LEU A 70 -31.19 -87.58 -7.30
N PHE A 71 -30.03 -87.56 -6.62
CA PHE A 71 -29.20 -86.36 -6.53
C PHE A 71 -28.65 -85.92 -7.90
N MET A 72 -28.35 -86.87 -8.79
CA MET A 72 -27.91 -86.59 -10.16
C MET A 72 -29.05 -86.17 -11.10
N GLY A 73 -30.31 -86.12 -10.62
CA GLY A 73 -31.47 -85.69 -11.40
C GLY A 73 -32.08 -86.77 -12.30
N ILE A 74 -31.66 -88.04 -12.15
CA ILE A 74 -32.24 -89.18 -12.89
C ILE A 74 -33.37 -89.77 -12.04
N LEU A 75 -34.60 -89.66 -12.53
CA LEU A 75 -35.80 -90.11 -11.81
C LEU A 75 -36.08 -91.62 -11.97
N ASP A 76 -35.43 -92.26 -12.94
CA ASP A 76 -35.60 -93.69 -13.20
C ASP A 76 -34.89 -94.52 -12.13
N THR A 77 -35.68 -95.22 -11.30
CA THR A 77 -35.19 -96.04 -10.18
C THR A 77 -35.04 -97.53 -10.55
N SER A 78 -35.12 -97.85 -11.84
CA SER A 78 -34.97 -99.23 -12.32
C SER A 78 -33.51 -99.68 -12.25
N TRP A 79 -33.30 -100.99 -12.07
CA TRP A 79 -31.95 -101.57 -12.04
C TRP A 79 -31.19 -101.34 -13.36
N GLU A 80 -31.89 -101.30 -14.49
CA GLU A 80 -31.32 -100.99 -15.80
C GLU A 80 -30.80 -99.55 -15.87
N ALA A 81 -31.51 -98.58 -15.29
CA ALA A 81 -31.07 -97.19 -15.20
C ALA A 81 -29.82 -97.04 -14.31
N MET A 82 -29.78 -97.75 -13.17
CA MET A 82 -28.58 -97.82 -12.31
C MET A 82 -27.37 -98.40 -13.04
N ARG A 83 -27.56 -99.51 -13.78
CA ARG A 83 -26.48 -100.11 -14.59
C ARG A 83 -26.03 -99.19 -15.72
N LYS A 84 -26.96 -98.52 -16.40
CA LYS A 84 -26.65 -97.56 -17.46
C LYS A 84 -25.87 -96.36 -16.93
N PHE A 85 -26.22 -95.87 -15.74
CA PHE A 85 -25.48 -94.82 -15.05
C PHE A 85 -24.05 -95.27 -14.73
N LEU A 86 -23.87 -96.40 -14.04
CA LEU A 86 -22.55 -96.98 -13.72
C LEU A 86 -21.71 -97.39 -14.94
N SER A 87 -22.31 -97.48 -16.14
CA SER A 87 -21.60 -97.81 -17.38
C SER A 87 -20.95 -96.60 -18.05
N LYS A 88 -21.27 -95.38 -17.65
CA LYS A 88 -20.59 -94.19 -18.15
C LYS A 88 -19.18 -94.11 -17.55
N SER A 89 -18.19 -93.74 -18.35
CA SER A 89 -16.81 -93.54 -17.88
C SER A 89 -16.65 -92.30 -16.99
N SER A 90 -17.57 -91.33 -17.07
CA SER A 90 -17.57 -90.04 -16.36
C SER A 90 -18.22 -90.06 -14.97
N VAL A 91 -18.78 -91.20 -14.53
CA VAL A 91 -19.57 -91.28 -13.28
C VAL A 91 -18.79 -90.79 -12.06
N LYS A 92 -17.51 -91.16 -11.99
CA LYS A 92 -16.65 -90.78 -10.87
C LYS A 92 -16.45 -89.27 -10.80
N ASP A 93 -16.20 -88.64 -11.94
CA ASP A 93 -15.98 -87.19 -12.02
C ASP A 93 -17.29 -86.40 -11.81
N GLU A 94 -18.42 -86.94 -12.27
CA GLU A 94 -19.75 -86.38 -12.04
C GLU A 94 -20.12 -86.37 -10.54
N ILE A 95 -19.77 -87.41 -9.79
CA ILE A 95 -20.05 -87.49 -8.34
C ILE A 95 -19.10 -86.59 -7.53
N ILE A 96 -17.83 -86.47 -7.93
CA ILE A 96 -16.84 -85.62 -7.23
C ILE A 96 -17.17 -84.13 -7.43
N ASN A 97 -17.47 -83.73 -8.65
CA ASN A 97 -17.74 -82.33 -9.00
C ASN A 97 -19.19 -81.91 -8.78
N PHE A 98 -19.98 -82.74 -8.10
CA PHE A 98 -21.37 -82.44 -7.82
C PHE A 98 -21.50 -81.22 -6.91
N ASP A 99 -22.19 -80.20 -7.41
CA ASP A 99 -22.50 -79.00 -6.66
C ASP A 99 -23.79 -79.19 -5.85
N ALA A 100 -23.63 -79.22 -4.52
CA ALA A 100 -24.74 -79.42 -3.61
C ALA A 100 -25.73 -78.24 -3.56
N HIS A 101 -25.40 -77.07 -4.14
CA HIS A 101 -26.34 -75.95 -4.33
C HIS A 101 -27.42 -76.24 -5.37
N ARG A 102 -27.20 -77.24 -6.24
CA ARG A 102 -28.17 -77.62 -7.29
C ARG A 102 -29.26 -78.57 -6.78
N ILE A 103 -29.16 -79.03 -5.53
CA ILE A 103 -30.19 -79.89 -4.94
C ILE A 103 -31.46 -79.07 -4.75
N THR A 104 -32.52 -79.44 -5.45
CA THR A 104 -33.84 -78.85 -5.24
C THR A 104 -34.50 -79.45 -4.00
N ARG A 105 -35.38 -78.67 -3.35
CA ARG A 105 -36.13 -79.07 -2.16
C ARG A 105 -36.91 -80.38 -2.35
N ASP A 106 -37.36 -80.65 -3.56
CA ASP A 106 -38.10 -81.88 -3.87
C ASP A 106 -37.20 -83.11 -3.93
N VAL A 107 -35.97 -82.98 -4.44
CA VAL A 107 -34.97 -84.05 -4.43
C VAL A 107 -34.52 -84.32 -3.00
N HIS A 108 -34.27 -83.27 -2.22
CA HIS A 108 -33.94 -83.38 -0.79
C HIS A 108 -34.97 -84.18 -0.01
N LYS A 109 -36.26 -83.83 -0.13
CA LYS A 109 -37.37 -84.53 0.54
C LYS A 109 -37.46 -86.01 0.13
N LYS A 110 -37.30 -86.30 -1.16
CA LYS A 110 -37.34 -87.68 -1.69
C LYS A 110 -36.19 -88.52 -1.14
N VAL A 111 -34.97 -87.99 -1.15
CA VAL A 111 -33.79 -88.70 -0.63
C VAL A 111 -33.83 -88.80 0.91
N SER A 112 -34.25 -87.76 1.62
CA SER A 112 -34.46 -87.80 3.07
C SER A 112 -35.48 -88.86 3.48
N ALA A 113 -36.59 -88.99 2.75
CA ALA A 113 -37.59 -90.03 2.98
C ALA A 113 -37.02 -91.44 2.71
N LEU A 114 -36.19 -91.61 1.67
CA LEU A 114 -35.53 -92.88 1.37
C LEU A 114 -34.52 -93.29 2.46
N VAL A 115 -33.71 -92.34 2.95
CA VAL A 115 -32.73 -92.59 4.02
C VAL A 115 -33.43 -92.93 5.34
N LYS A 116 -34.53 -92.23 5.69
CA LYS A 116 -35.33 -92.52 6.89
C LYS A 116 -36.06 -93.85 6.83
N SER A 117 -36.60 -94.22 5.66
CA SER A 117 -37.33 -95.48 5.49
C SER A 117 -36.42 -96.70 5.51
N LYS A 118 -35.13 -96.55 5.19
CA LYS A 118 -34.18 -97.65 4.96
C LYS A 118 -32.85 -97.40 5.65
N GLU A 119 -32.90 -96.93 6.90
CA GLU A 119 -31.73 -96.52 7.69
C GLU A 119 -30.65 -97.62 7.80
N ALA A 120 -31.07 -98.89 7.88
CA ALA A 120 -30.17 -100.05 7.91
C ALA A 120 -29.28 -100.15 6.66
N SER A 121 -29.73 -99.70 5.50
CA SER A 121 -28.97 -99.73 4.23
C SER A 121 -27.86 -98.66 4.18
N PHE A 122 -27.98 -97.59 4.96
CA PHE A 122 -27.06 -96.44 4.95
C PHE A 122 -26.02 -96.46 6.09
N ASP A 123 -26.07 -97.44 6.99
CA ASP A 123 -25.02 -97.67 7.99
C ASP A 123 -23.70 -98.07 7.29
N PRO A 124 -22.57 -97.36 7.52
CA PRO A 124 -21.28 -97.67 6.91
C PRO A 124 -20.84 -99.13 7.07
N LYS A 125 -21.23 -99.81 8.16
CA LYS A 125 -20.88 -101.23 8.39
C LYS A 125 -21.69 -102.17 7.49
N ASN A 126 -22.98 -101.92 7.31
CA ASN A 126 -23.84 -102.74 6.44
C ASN A 126 -23.53 -102.47 4.96
N ALA A 127 -23.31 -101.20 4.59
CA ALA A 127 -22.90 -100.81 3.26
C ALA A 127 -21.56 -101.47 2.85
N LYS A 128 -20.57 -101.50 3.76
CA LYS A 128 -19.27 -102.16 3.52
C LYS A 128 -19.38 -103.68 3.37
N ARG A 129 -20.33 -104.33 4.07
CA ARG A 129 -20.61 -105.77 3.92
C ARG A 129 -21.21 -106.09 2.55
N ALA A 130 -22.03 -105.20 2.00
CA ALA A 130 -22.62 -105.36 0.67
C ALA A 130 -21.60 -105.10 -0.45
N SER A 131 -20.78 -104.04 -0.35
CA SER A 131 -19.68 -103.78 -1.27
C SER A 131 -18.67 -102.77 -0.70
N VAL A 132 -17.40 -102.92 -1.07
CA VAL A 132 -16.32 -101.97 -0.75
C VAL A 132 -16.63 -100.56 -1.29
N ALA A 133 -17.29 -100.47 -2.45
CA ALA A 133 -17.64 -99.19 -3.09
C ALA A 133 -18.96 -98.59 -2.56
N ALA A 134 -19.79 -99.36 -1.87
CA ALA A 134 -21.09 -98.88 -1.36
C ALA A 134 -20.93 -97.99 -0.12
N ALA A 135 -19.95 -98.24 0.75
CA ALA A 135 -19.73 -97.44 1.97
C ALA A 135 -19.35 -95.97 1.70
N PRO A 136 -18.40 -95.65 0.80
CA PRO A 136 -18.09 -94.25 0.46
C PRO A 136 -19.26 -93.52 -0.22
N LEU A 137 -20.04 -94.22 -1.05
CA LEU A 137 -21.22 -93.64 -1.69
C LEU A 137 -22.34 -93.35 -0.68
N ALA A 138 -22.55 -94.22 0.31
CA ALA A 138 -23.48 -93.97 1.41
C ALA A 138 -23.07 -92.74 2.24
N ALA A 139 -21.78 -92.63 2.60
CA ALA A 139 -21.25 -91.46 3.31
C ALA A 139 -21.41 -90.17 2.49
N TRP A 140 -21.21 -90.22 1.17
CA TRP A 140 -21.43 -89.10 0.27
C TRP A 140 -22.89 -88.68 0.18
N VAL A 141 -23.84 -89.63 0.10
CA VAL A 141 -25.28 -89.32 0.11
C VAL A 141 -25.68 -88.63 1.41
N THR A 142 -25.23 -89.16 2.56
CA THR A 142 -25.52 -88.57 3.88
C THR A 142 -24.90 -87.19 4.05
N ALA A 143 -23.65 -86.99 3.63
CA ALA A 143 -22.97 -85.69 3.72
C ALA A 143 -23.64 -84.62 2.83
N ASN A 144 -24.06 -84.96 1.60
CA ASN A 144 -24.78 -84.02 0.73
C ASN A 144 -26.20 -83.73 1.23
N LEU A 145 -26.85 -84.70 1.89
CA LEU A 145 -28.16 -84.51 2.52
C LEU A 145 -28.07 -83.54 3.72
N GLN A 146 -27.06 -83.69 4.58
CA GLN A 146 -26.80 -82.77 5.69
C GLN A 146 -26.40 -81.37 5.20
N TYR A 147 -25.57 -81.29 4.15
CA TYR A 147 -25.17 -80.02 3.56
C TYR A 147 -26.34 -79.25 2.96
N SER A 148 -27.26 -79.94 2.27
CA SER A 148 -28.47 -79.31 1.71
C SER A 148 -29.45 -78.81 2.78
N GLU A 149 -29.60 -79.50 3.92
CA GLU A 149 -30.39 -78.98 5.05
C GLU A 149 -29.80 -77.69 5.64
N ILE A 150 -28.46 -77.60 5.69
CA ILE A 150 -27.76 -76.41 6.20
C ILE A 150 -27.82 -75.28 5.19
N LEU A 151 -27.71 -75.58 3.89
CA LEU A 151 -27.82 -74.59 2.82
C LEU A 151 -29.20 -73.91 2.80
N GLU A 152 -30.28 -74.65 3.06
CA GLU A 152 -31.61 -74.06 3.25
C GLU A 152 -31.66 -73.09 4.46
N LYS A 153 -30.93 -73.38 5.54
CA LYS A 153 -30.83 -72.50 6.72
C LYS A 153 -29.95 -71.27 6.48
N ILE A 154 -28.89 -71.42 5.69
CA ILE A 154 -27.91 -70.36 5.39
C ILE A 154 -28.40 -69.42 4.28
N SER A 155 -29.23 -69.90 3.35
CA SER A 155 -29.77 -69.12 2.23
C SER A 155 -30.34 -67.74 2.63
N PRO A 156 -31.22 -67.61 3.64
CA PRO A 156 -31.71 -66.30 4.08
C PRO A 156 -30.60 -65.41 4.67
N LEU A 157 -29.64 -65.99 5.40
CA LEU A 157 -28.51 -65.24 5.98
C LEU A 157 -27.56 -64.72 4.89
N GLU A 158 -27.36 -65.50 3.82
CA GLU A 158 -26.58 -65.07 2.66
C GLU A 158 -27.26 -63.96 1.86
N GLN A 159 -28.58 -64.04 1.67
CA GLN A 159 -29.36 -62.98 1.03
C GLN A 159 -29.26 -61.67 1.83
N GLU A 160 -29.51 -61.72 3.14
CA GLU A 160 -29.42 -60.56 4.03
C GLU A 160 -28.00 -59.98 4.04
N LYS A 161 -26.97 -60.83 4.09
CA LYS A 161 -25.56 -60.40 3.98
C LYS A 161 -25.31 -59.69 2.64
N ASN A 162 -25.77 -60.25 1.52
CA ASN A 162 -25.57 -59.66 0.20
C ASN A 162 -26.30 -58.31 0.05
N GLU A 163 -27.48 -58.19 0.64
CA GLU A 163 -28.22 -56.92 0.71
C GLU A 163 -27.45 -55.88 1.53
N LEU A 164 -26.94 -56.24 2.71
CA LEU A 164 -26.12 -55.36 3.55
C LEU A 164 -24.84 -54.93 2.82
N VAL A 165 -24.14 -55.84 2.13
CA VAL A 165 -22.95 -55.51 1.32
C VAL A 165 -23.29 -54.55 0.17
N SER A 166 -24.45 -54.72 -0.47
CA SER A 166 -24.92 -53.82 -1.52
C SER A 166 -25.23 -52.42 -0.98
N ASN A 167 -25.87 -52.34 0.19
CA ASN A 167 -26.18 -51.07 0.86
C ASN A 167 -24.90 -50.35 1.32
N LEU A 168 -23.96 -51.09 1.88
CA LEU A 168 -22.65 -50.58 2.28
C LEU A 168 -21.88 -49.98 1.09
N SER A 169 -21.83 -50.69 -0.04
CA SER A 169 -21.23 -50.20 -1.29
C SER A 169 -21.87 -48.89 -1.78
N LYS A 170 -23.20 -48.75 -1.66
CA LYS A 170 -23.89 -47.50 -1.99
C LYS A 170 -23.53 -46.38 -1.02
N ALA A 171 -23.48 -46.67 0.28
CA ALA A 171 -23.13 -45.71 1.32
C ALA A 171 -21.68 -45.21 1.15
N GLU A 172 -20.72 -46.12 0.89
CA GLU A 172 -19.32 -45.77 0.63
C GLU A 172 -19.16 -44.87 -0.60
N LYS A 173 -19.86 -45.19 -1.71
CA LYS A 173 -19.87 -44.33 -2.90
C LYS A 173 -20.43 -42.94 -2.61
N GLN A 174 -21.48 -42.85 -1.79
CA GLN A 174 -22.02 -41.56 -1.36
C GLN A 174 -21.01 -40.78 -0.50
N ILE A 175 -20.34 -41.44 0.46
CA ILE A 175 -19.29 -40.82 1.27
C ILE A 175 -18.15 -40.30 0.38
N GLN A 176 -17.68 -41.08 -0.58
CA GLN A 176 -16.64 -40.64 -1.52
C GLN A 176 -17.09 -39.44 -2.36
N LYS A 177 -18.32 -39.45 -2.87
CA LYS A 177 -18.88 -38.34 -3.65
C LYS A 177 -18.99 -37.07 -2.79
N LEU A 178 -19.48 -37.19 -1.56
CA LEU A 178 -19.58 -36.08 -0.61
C LEU A 178 -18.19 -35.56 -0.22
N SER A 179 -17.23 -36.44 0.05
CA SER A 179 -15.86 -36.07 0.40
C SER A 179 -15.18 -35.31 -0.73
N LYS A 180 -15.33 -35.77 -1.99
CA LYS A 180 -14.82 -35.04 -3.16
C LYS A 180 -15.47 -33.67 -3.30
N GLY A 181 -16.79 -33.61 -3.13
CA GLY A 181 -17.52 -32.34 -3.18
C GLY A 181 -17.07 -31.35 -2.10
N LEU A 182 -16.78 -31.84 -0.89
CA LEU A 182 -16.32 -31.01 0.22
C LEU A 182 -14.92 -30.44 -0.04
N LEU A 183 -14.00 -31.25 -0.56
CA LEU A 183 -12.68 -30.78 -1.00
C LEU A 183 -12.79 -29.70 -2.09
N THR A 184 -13.65 -29.89 -3.10
CA THR A 184 -13.88 -28.87 -4.14
C THR A 184 -14.47 -27.58 -3.58
N VAL A 185 -15.33 -27.66 -2.57
CA VAL A 185 -15.88 -26.47 -1.91
C VAL A 185 -14.80 -25.78 -1.07
N ASP A 186 -13.99 -26.53 -0.32
CA ASP A 186 -12.89 -25.99 0.47
C ASP A 186 -11.86 -25.28 -0.41
N GLU A 187 -11.50 -25.86 -1.56
CA GLU A 187 -10.63 -25.24 -2.58
C GLU A 187 -11.23 -23.92 -3.08
N LYS A 188 -12.53 -23.90 -3.40
CA LYS A 188 -13.22 -22.67 -3.84
C LYS A 188 -13.27 -21.61 -2.73
N VAL A 189 -13.52 -22.01 -1.50
CA VAL A 189 -13.55 -21.10 -0.34
C VAL A 189 -12.16 -20.53 -0.08
N ALA A 190 -11.11 -21.34 -0.16
CA ALA A 190 -9.73 -20.89 -0.04
C ALA A 190 -9.37 -19.87 -1.13
N ALA A 191 -9.67 -20.19 -2.39
CA ALA A 191 -9.43 -19.29 -3.52
C ALA A 191 -10.22 -17.97 -3.42
N LEU A 192 -11.47 -18.02 -2.92
CA LEU A 192 -12.28 -16.81 -2.70
C LEU A 192 -11.77 -15.97 -1.52
N LYS A 193 -11.30 -16.60 -0.44
CA LYS A 193 -10.68 -15.89 0.69
C LYS A 193 -9.41 -15.16 0.26
N GLU A 194 -8.53 -15.80 -0.51
CA GLU A 194 -7.32 -15.18 -1.02
C GLU A 194 -7.63 -13.99 -1.95
N LYS A 195 -8.60 -14.14 -2.86
CA LYS A 195 -9.08 -13.03 -3.71
C LYS A 195 -9.67 -11.89 -2.87
N PHE A 196 -10.44 -12.22 -1.84
CA PHE A 196 -11.02 -11.21 -0.95
C PHE A 196 -9.92 -10.46 -0.19
N GLU A 197 -8.92 -11.14 0.34
CA GLU A 197 -7.78 -10.51 1.02
C GLU A 197 -6.99 -9.58 0.10
N MET A 198 -6.72 -10.01 -1.15
CA MET A 198 -6.07 -9.14 -2.15
C MET A 198 -6.90 -7.90 -2.46
N LEU A 199 -8.19 -8.07 -2.78
CA LEU A 199 -9.07 -6.94 -3.11
C LEU A 199 -9.28 -6.01 -1.92
N MET A 200 -9.36 -6.54 -0.70
CA MET A 200 -9.45 -5.72 0.50
C MET A 200 -8.18 -4.90 0.70
N LYS A 201 -7.00 -5.50 0.48
CA LYS A 201 -5.73 -4.77 0.56
C LYS A 201 -5.67 -3.64 -0.47
N GLU A 202 -6.03 -3.90 -1.72
CA GLU A 202 -6.12 -2.88 -2.78
C GLU A 202 -7.11 -1.78 -2.42
N ALA A 203 -8.32 -2.13 -1.97
CA ALA A 203 -9.34 -1.17 -1.59
C ALA A 203 -8.88 -0.29 -0.41
N THR A 204 -8.21 -0.88 0.59
CA THR A 204 -7.65 -0.10 1.72
C THR A 204 -6.54 0.83 1.26
N GLN A 205 -5.67 0.40 0.34
CA GLN A 205 -4.60 1.23 -0.21
C GLN A 205 -5.17 2.41 -0.98
N ILE A 206 -6.14 2.17 -1.87
CA ILE A 206 -6.83 3.22 -2.63
C ILE A 206 -7.50 4.21 -1.67
N LYS A 207 -8.11 3.73 -0.59
CA LYS A 207 -8.73 4.60 0.41
C LYS A 207 -7.71 5.50 1.12
N ILE A 208 -6.56 4.96 1.52
CA ILE A 208 -5.47 5.72 2.14
C ILE A 208 -4.95 6.79 1.18
N ASP A 209 -4.75 6.44 -0.10
CA ASP A 209 -4.22 7.39 -1.07
C ASP A 209 -5.25 8.46 -1.44
N LEU A 210 -6.54 8.11 -1.47
CA LEU A 210 -7.64 9.08 -1.61
C LEU A 210 -7.67 10.08 -0.45
N GLU A 211 -7.50 9.62 0.80
CA GLU A 211 -7.45 10.51 1.96
C GLU A 211 -6.26 11.48 1.88
N LYS A 212 -5.08 11.01 1.46
CA LYS A 212 -3.91 11.87 1.23
C LYS A 212 -4.18 12.92 0.16
N GLU A 213 -4.75 12.54 -0.98
CA GLU A 213 -5.07 13.47 -2.07
C GLU A 213 -6.17 14.48 -1.64
N GLN A 214 -7.11 14.06 -0.80
CA GLN A 214 -8.11 14.97 -0.26
C GLN A 214 -7.46 16.02 0.65
N ASP A 215 -6.46 15.62 1.45
CA ASP A 215 -5.75 16.54 2.32
C ASP A 215 -4.81 17.48 1.54
N THR A 216 -4.14 17.01 0.48
CA THR A 216 -3.37 17.89 -0.42
C THR A 216 -4.27 18.92 -1.10
N ILE A 217 -5.47 18.51 -1.55
CA ILE A 217 -6.46 19.42 -2.14
C ILE A 217 -6.94 20.45 -1.12
N LYS A 218 -7.19 20.07 0.14
CA LYS A 218 -7.55 21.03 1.20
C LYS A 218 -6.45 22.07 1.40
N VAL A 219 -5.19 21.63 1.50
CA VAL A 219 -4.05 22.53 1.66
C VAL A 219 -3.93 23.47 0.46
N ALA A 220 -4.01 22.93 -0.76
CA ALA A 220 -3.98 23.73 -1.98
C ALA A 220 -5.13 24.75 -2.04
N GLY A 221 -6.35 24.36 -1.64
CA GLY A 221 -7.51 25.25 -1.53
C GLY A 221 -7.25 26.41 -0.58
N THR A 222 -6.77 26.12 0.64
CA THR A 222 -6.43 27.20 1.61
C THR A 222 -5.32 28.12 1.12
N LEU A 223 -4.36 27.60 0.34
CA LEU A 223 -3.29 28.39 -0.24
C LEU A 223 -3.83 29.29 -1.37
N ILE A 224 -4.70 28.76 -2.23
CA ILE A 224 -5.35 29.54 -3.30
C ILE A 224 -6.19 30.67 -2.70
N ASP A 225 -6.92 30.42 -1.62
CA ASP A 225 -7.70 31.47 -0.95
C ASP A 225 -6.80 32.60 -0.43
N ARG A 226 -5.65 32.25 0.18
CA ARG A 226 -4.65 33.25 0.63
C ARG A 226 -4.03 33.99 -0.54
N LEU A 227 -3.65 33.27 -1.59
CA LEU A 227 -3.05 33.84 -2.79
C LEU A 227 -4.02 34.72 -3.57
N GLY A 228 -5.32 34.47 -3.52
CA GLY A 228 -6.33 35.31 -4.19
C GLY A 228 -6.35 36.75 -3.67
N GLY A 229 -6.20 36.92 -2.34
CA GLY A 229 -6.07 38.24 -1.72
C GLY A 229 -4.76 38.93 -2.11
N GLU A 230 -3.64 38.20 -2.03
CA GLU A 230 -2.31 38.71 -2.44
C GLU A 230 -2.24 39.08 -3.92
N PHE A 231 -2.85 38.28 -4.80
CA PHE A 231 -2.92 38.55 -6.23
C PHE A 231 -3.61 39.87 -6.52
N THR A 232 -4.75 40.13 -5.87
CA THR A 232 -5.49 41.39 -6.02
C THR A 232 -4.65 42.58 -5.53
N ARG A 233 -3.93 42.40 -4.41
CA ARG A 233 -3.00 43.41 -3.88
C ARG A 233 -1.85 43.68 -4.83
N TRP A 234 -1.20 42.64 -5.36
CA TRP A 234 -0.08 42.77 -6.30
C TRP A 234 -0.53 43.41 -7.60
N GLN A 235 -1.74 43.08 -8.08
CA GLN A 235 -2.31 43.70 -9.27
C GLN A 235 -2.55 45.20 -9.05
N ALA A 236 -3.12 45.61 -7.91
CA ALA A 236 -3.28 47.01 -7.57
C ALA A 236 -1.94 47.76 -7.44
N GLN A 237 -0.93 47.12 -6.83
CA GLN A 237 0.43 47.68 -6.73
C GLN A 237 1.08 47.84 -8.11
N MET A 238 0.93 46.84 -8.99
CA MET A 238 1.45 46.89 -10.35
C MET A 238 0.76 47.99 -11.18
N GLU A 239 -0.55 48.16 -11.05
CA GLU A 239 -1.27 49.27 -11.69
C GLU A 239 -0.82 50.64 -11.18
N SER A 240 -0.59 50.78 -9.87
CA SER A 240 -0.06 52.03 -9.28
C SER A 240 1.34 52.33 -9.80
N LEU A 241 2.22 51.34 -9.79
CA LEU A 241 3.60 51.49 -10.29
C LEU A 241 3.64 51.74 -11.80
N SER A 242 2.78 51.09 -12.59
CA SER A 242 2.67 51.37 -14.02
C SER A 242 2.23 52.81 -14.26
N LYS A 243 1.21 53.29 -13.53
CA LYS A 243 0.79 54.70 -13.62
C LYS A 243 1.90 55.65 -13.20
N GLU A 244 2.67 55.33 -12.17
CA GLU A 244 3.83 56.14 -11.75
C GLU A 244 4.97 56.09 -12.78
N MET A 245 5.22 54.94 -13.41
CA MET A 245 6.28 54.75 -14.41
C MET A 245 5.92 55.37 -15.77
N ASP A 246 4.69 55.23 -16.23
CA ASP A 246 4.16 55.91 -17.43
C ASP A 246 4.20 57.42 -17.26
N ASN A 247 4.09 57.88 -16.01
CA ASN A 247 4.44 59.25 -15.68
C ASN A 247 5.96 59.44 -15.85
N VAL A 248 6.85 58.66 -15.21
CA VAL A 248 8.35 58.82 -15.24
C VAL A 248 9.00 58.84 -16.64
N ILE A 249 8.48 58.13 -17.63
CA ILE A 249 9.14 58.04 -18.94
C ILE A 249 8.85 59.32 -19.76
N ILE A 250 9.72 60.33 -19.64
CA ILE A 250 9.88 61.29 -20.72
C ILE A 250 10.19 60.53 -22.00
N SER A 251 9.40 60.86 -23.00
CA SER A 251 9.50 60.46 -24.39
C SER A 251 10.91 60.53 -24.96
N GLU A 252 11.32 59.45 -25.60
CA GLU A 252 12.42 59.40 -26.58
C GLU A 252 12.20 60.45 -27.70
N GLN A 253 10.95 60.91 -27.90
CA GLN A 253 10.59 61.99 -28.81
C GLN A 253 10.95 63.41 -28.34
N LEU A 254 11.21 63.66 -27.04
CA LEU A 254 11.59 64.99 -26.55
C LEU A 254 13.09 65.28 -26.73
N TRP A 255 13.94 64.26 -26.66
CA TRP A 255 15.40 64.40 -26.80
C TRP A 255 15.81 64.87 -28.20
N GLU A 256 15.09 64.45 -29.25
CA GLU A 256 15.29 64.92 -30.62
C GLU A 256 14.91 66.40 -30.79
N LYS A 257 13.84 66.87 -30.13
CA LYS A 257 13.40 68.29 -30.19
C LYS A 257 14.24 69.23 -29.33
N LEU A 258 14.83 68.74 -28.23
CA LEU A 258 15.73 69.52 -27.37
C LEU A 258 17.11 69.75 -28.01
N ARG A 259 17.54 68.87 -28.93
CA ARG A 259 18.80 69.02 -29.67
C ARG A 259 18.81 70.25 -30.59
N ASP A 260 17.66 70.65 -31.13
CA ASP A 260 17.52 71.81 -32.04
C ASP A 260 17.31 73.16 -31.33
N CYS A 261 17.05 73.17 -30.02
CA CYS A 261 16.72 74.42 -29.29
C CYS A 261 17.87 75.01 -28.46
N LEU A 262 19.09 74.45 -28.52
CA LEU A 262 20.23 74.97 -27.74
C LEU A 262 21.05 76.05 -28.48
N ARG A 263 20.43 77.23 -28.64
CA ARG A 263 20.96 78.58 -28.33
C ARG A 263 19.96 79.67 -28.79
N PRO A 264 19.87 80.82 -28.10
CA PRO A 264 19.82 81.07 -26.66
C PRO A 264 18.47 81.72 -26.30
N SER A 265 17.77 81.17 -25.30
CA SER A 265 16.81 81.91 -24.45
C SER A 265 16.33 80.97 -23.34
N PHE A 266 17.10 80.95 -22.25
CA PHE A 266 16.86 80.18 -21.04
C PHE A 266 15.63 80.64 -20.22
N LEU A 267 14.64 81.29 -20.85
CA LEU A 267 13.53 81.94 -20.12
C LEU A 267 12.12 81.74 -20.68
N LEU A 268 11.89 80.89 -21.69
CA LEU A 268 10.54 80.69 -22.26
C LEU A 268 10.01 79.24 -22.24
N PHE A 269 10.72 78.29 -21.64
CA PHE A 269 10.26 76.90 -21.53
C PHE A 269 9.42 76.61 -20.27
N HIS A 270 8.81 77.64 -19.65
CA HIS A 270 8.08 77.47 -18.38
C HIS A 270 6.55 77.31 -18.53
N LYS A 271 6.02 77.20 -19.76
CA LYS A 271 4.56 77.22 -19.98
C LYS A 271 3.92 75.97 -20.59
N ASN A 272 4.70 74.97 -20.99
CA ASN A 272 4.13 73.72 -21.47
C ASN A 272 4.25 72.64 -20.41
N ASN A 273 3.10 72.10 -20.04
CA ASN A 273 2.80 71.12 -18.99
C ASN A 273 3.45 69.72 -19.26
N CYS A 274 4.68 69.69 -19.78
CA CYS A 274 5.39 68.52 -20.31
C CYS A 274 6.39 67.89 -19.33
N MET A 275 6.56 68.43 -18.13
CA MET A 275 7.32 67.72 -17.09
C MET A 275 6.42 66.66 -16.46
N VAL A 276 7.01 65.50 -16.20
CA VAL A 276 6.37 64.41 -15.48
C VAL A 276 6.17 64.80 -14.01
N LYS A 277 5.11 64.29 -13.35
CA LYS A 277 4.86 64.53 -11.91
C LYS A 277 6.10 64.26 -11.05
N VAL A 278 6.77 63.13 -11.24
CA VAL A 278 8.00 62.76 -10.50
C VAL A 278 9.16 63.72 -10.73
N GLU A 279 9.34 64.24 -11.94
CA GLU A 279 10.42 65.20 -12.22
C GLU A 279 10.15 66.56 -11.59
N ARG A 280 8.88 67.00 -11.59
CA ARG A 280 8.46 68.20 -10.86
C ARG A 280 8.69 68.01 -9.36
N CYS A 281 8.32 66.84 -8.82
CA CYS A 281 8.59 66.47 -7.43
C CYS A 281 10.10 66.51 -7.12
N ALA A 282 10.93 65.88 -7.96
CA ALA A 282 12.37 65.84 -7.81
C ALA A 282 13.00 67.25 -7.88
N LEU A 283 12.53 68.09 -8.80
CA LEU A 283 13.01 69.48 -8.93
C LEU A 283 12.67 70.31 -7.69
N VAL A 284 11.43 70.21 -7.20
CA VAL A 284 10.99 70.93 -5.98
C VAL A 284 11.76 70.42 -4.76
N THR A 285 11.97 69.12 -4.64
CA THR A 285 12.78 68.52 -3.58
C THR A 285 14.24 68.95 -3.66
N ALA A 286 14.85 68.96 -4.84
CA ALA A 286 16.23 69.40 -5.02
C ALA A 286 16.39 70.89 -4.64
N ALA A 287 15.43 71.74 -5.04
CA ALA A 287 15.39 73.13 -4.63
C ALA A 287 15.26 73.27 -3.10
N PHE A 288 14.39 72.47 -2.48
CA PHE A 288 14.20 72.40 -1.03
C PHE A 288 15.49 72.05 -0.28
N VAL A 289 16.16 70.96 -0.68
CA VAL A 289 17.42 70.52 -0.06
C VAL A 289 18.54 71.55 -0.26
N THR A 290 18.64 72.15 -1.45
CA THR A 290 19.78 73.03 -1.80
C THR A 290 19.67 74.42 -1.19
N TYR A 291 18.47 75.03 -1.20
CA TYR A 291 18.33 76.46 -0.89
C TYR A 291 17.62 76.74 0.42
N LEU A 292 16.77 75.82 0.89
CA LEU A 292 15.87 76.11 2.01
C LEU A 292 16.41 75.68 3.40
N GLY A 293 17.59 75.04 3.45
CA GLY A 293 18.23 74.61 4.70
C GLY A 293 18.41 75.73 5.73
N GLY A 294 18.83 76.92 5.31
CA GLY A 294 19.06 78.07 6.21
C GLY A 294 17.84 78.96 6.46
N CYS A 295 16.68 78.67 5.88
CA CYS A 295 15.49 79.51 5.98
C CYS A 295 14.63 79.16 7.21
N SER A 296 13.84 80.13 7.68
CA SER A 296 12.82 79.89 8.71
C SER A 296 11.71 78.96 8.20
N GLU A 297 11.06 78.22 9.10
CA GLU A 297 9.92 77.34 8.79
C GLU A 297 8.82 78.07 7.99
N HIS A 298 8.52 79.31 8.36
CA HIS A 298 7.54 80.14 7.64
C HIS A 298 7.94 80.37 6.19
N THR A 299 9.19 80.78 5.95
CA THR A 299 9.71 80.99 4.59
C THR A 299 9.68 79.69 3.78
N ARG A 300 9.99 78.54 4.41
CA ARG A 300 9.91 77.23 3.75
C ARG A 300 8.48 76.91 3.29
N MET A 301 7.51 77.12 4.18
CA MET A 301 6.10 76.91 3.84
C MET A 301 5.64 77.80 2.69
N GLU A 302 6.00 79.09 2.69
CA GLU A 302 5.62 80.04 1.63
C GLU A 302 6.23 79.66 0.28
N VAL A 303 7.53 79.35 0.25
CA VAL A 303 8.24 78.95 -0.97
C VAL A 303 7.72 77.61 -1.49
N LEU A 304 7.49 76.62 -0.62
CA LEU A 304 6.88 75.34 -1.01
C LEU A 304 5.45 75.52 -1.52
N LYS A 305 4.66 76.40 -0.90
CA LYS A 305 3.30 76.73 -1.38
C LYS A 305 3.35 77.33 -2.79
N SER A 306 4.27 78.26 -3.03
CA SER A 306 4.49 78.85 -4.36
C SER A 306 4.93 77.78 -5.37
N PHE A 307 5.88 76.90 -5.02
CA PHE A 307 6.30 75.80 -5.89
C PHE A 307 5.16 74.81 -6.18
N ARG A 308 4.36 74.42 -5.18
CA ARG A 308 3.19 73.55 -5.39
C ARG A 308 2.19 74.15 -6.38
N GLN A 309 1.93 75.45 -6.27
CA GLN A 309 1.05 76.18 -7.18
C GLN A 309 1.62 76.27 -8.59
N ASN A 310 2.90 76.62 -8.72
CA ASN A 310 3.57 76.80 -10.02
C ASN A 310 3.75 75.49 -10.79
N TYR A 311 3.98 74.37 -10.10
CA TYR A 311 4.19 73.06 -10.73
C TYR A 311 2.95 72.15 -10.74
N ASN A 312 1.81 72.64 -10.22
CA ASN A 312 0.55 71.91 -10.07
C ASN A 312 0.71 70.58 -9.30
N LEU A 313 1.43 70.63 -8.18
CA LEU A 313 1.65 69.50 -7.28
C LEU A 313 0.70 69.60 -6.08
N GLN A 314 -0.43 68.88 -6.14
CA GLN A 314 -1.34 68.78 -4.99
C GLN A 314 -0.75 67.85 -3.93
N ASP A 315 -0.78 68.31 -2.67
CA ASP A 315 -0.39 67.57 -1.47
C ASP A 315 1.03 66.98 -1.46
N PHE A 316 1.94 67.51 -2.29
CA PHE A 316 3.31 67.04 -2.36
C PHE A 316 4.18 67.51 -1.19
N SER A 317 4.81 66.59 -0.47
CA SER A 317 5.83 66.89 0.55
C SER A 317 7.20 66.37 0.13
N PRO A 318 8.25 67.23 0.12
CA PRO A 318 9.62 66.78 -0.10
C PRO A 318 10.09 65.74 0.92
N VAL A 319 9.59 65.83 2.16
CA VAL A 319 9.93 64.89 3.24
C VAL A 319 9.45 63.48 2.93
N THR A 320 8.18 63.32 2.55
CA THR A 320 7.61 62.01 2.22
C THR A 320 8.13 61.45 0.91
N PHE A 321 8.67 62.32 0.04
CA PHE A 321 9.31 61.92 -1.20
C PHE A 321 10.73 61.39 -0.99
N CYS A 322 11.50 62.01 -0.08
CA CYS A 322 12.87 61.61 0.22
C CYS A 322 12.98 60.48 1.25
N ALA A 323 12.03 60.37 2.16
CA ALA A 323 12.13 59.46 3.30
C ALA A 323 10.81 58.76 3.60
N THR A 324 10.91 57.44 3.72
CA THR A 324 9.80 56.56 4.10
C THR A 324 9.43 56.74 5.58
N GLU A 325 8.21 56.36 5.96
CA GLU A 325 7.76 56.41 7.35
C GLU A 325 8.65 55.55 8.28
N THR A 326 9.18 54.44 7.76
CA THR A 326 10.12 53.57 8.48
C THR A 326 11.44 54.27 8.78
N GLU A 327 12.00 55.03 7.84
CA GLU A 327 13.23 55.81 8.05
C GLU A 327 13.00 56.95 9.04
N GLN A 328 11.87 57.66 8.93
CA GLN A 328 11.51 58.70 9.89
C GLN A 328 11.33 58.14 11.32
N LEU A 329 10.74 56.95 11.45
CA LEU A 329 10.65 56.25 12.74
C LEU A 329 12.03 55.84 13.24
N ASN A 330 12.91 55.39 12.34
CA ASN A 330 14.28 55.04 12.69
C ASN A 330 15.04 56.26 13.24
N TRP A 331 14.88 57.44 12.67
CA TRP A 331 15.49 58.66 13.20
C TRP A 331 14.99 59.01 14.60
N LYS A 332 13.68 58.88 14.84
CA LYS A 332 13.07 59.08 16.15
C LYS A 332 13.63 58.10 17.20
N ASN A 333 13.83 56.84 16.82
CA ASN A 333 14.42 55.83 17.71
C ASN A 333 15.87 56.18 18.11
N HIS A 334 16.60 56.89 17.25
CA HIS A 334 17.96 57.35 17.54
C HIS A 334 18.02 58.71 18.26
N GLY A 335 16.87 59.26 18.67
CA GLY A 335 16.80 60.46 19.51
C GLY A 335 16.50 61.76 18.75
N LEU A 336 16.14 61.69 17.47
CA LEU A 336 15.67 62.86 16.73
C LEU A 336 14.33 63.35 17.32
N PRO A 337 14.18 64.66 17.60
CA PRO A 337 12.90 65.24 17.98
C PRO A 337 11.80 65.00 16.92
N ALA A 338 10.56 64.84 17.37
CA ALA A 338 9.43 64.44 16.51
C ALA A 338 8.74 65.61 15.80
N ASP A 339 9.25 66.84 15.94
CA ASP A 339 8.71 68.03 15.28
C ASP A 339 9.02 68.06 13.78
N SER A 340 8.17 68.77 13.02
CA SER A 340 8.28 68.86 11.55
C SER A 340 9.62 69.45 11.12
N LEU A 341 10.12 70.46 11.85
CA LEU A 341 11.36 71.14 11.53
C LEU A 341 12.58 70.21 11.67
N SER A 342 12.65 69.43 12.73
CA SER A 342 13.70 68.42 12.93
C SER A 342 13.70 67.36 11.84
N ILE A 343 12.52 66.91 11.40
CA ILE A 343 12.39 65.94 10.30
C ILE A 343 12.83 66.57 8.97
N GLU A 344 12.39 67.79 8.67
CA GLU A 344 12.82 68.52 7.47
C GLU A 344 14.34 68.76 7.44
N ASN A 345 14.91 69.22 8.55
CA ASN A 345 16.35 69.46 8.65
C ASN A 345 17.14 68.17 8.47
N THR A 346 16.64 67.04 8.98
CA THR A 346 17.26 65.72 8.80
C THR A 346 17.23 65.29 7.33
N VAL A 347 16.10 65.51 6.64
CA VAL A 347 15.99 65.23 5.20
C VAL A 347 16.98 66.08 4.40
N ILE A 348 17.12 67.37 4.73
CA ILE A 348 18.08 68.27 4.08
C ILE A 348 19.52 67.80 4.33
N MET A 349 19.85 67.49 5.59
CA MET A 349 21.18 67.05 6.02
C MET A 349 21.61 65.74 5.37
N LEU A 350 20.72 64.75 5.25
CA LEU A 350 21.04 63.44 4.67
C LEU A 350 21.11 63.47 3.14
N ASN A 351 20.41 64.39 2.49
CA ASN A 351 20.37 64.51 1.02
C ASN A 351 21.30 65.61 0.48
N SER A 352 21.96 66.40 1.34
CA SER A 352 22.88 67.45 0.92
C SER A 352 24.20 66.87 0.40
N THR A 353 24.71 67.42 -0.72
CA THR A 353 26.00 67.02 -1.29
C THR A 353 27.20 67.71 -0.64
N GLN A 354 26.96 68.87 -0.02
CA GLN A 354 27.94 69.64 0.75
C GLN A 354 27.89 69.22 2.22
N THR A 355 28.99 69.45 2.95
CA THR A 355 29.04 69.19 4.40
C THR A 355 28.05 70.11 5.12
N PRO A 356 27.03 69.57 5.82
CA PRO A 356 26.01 70.35 6.49
C PRO A 356 26.57 71.07 7.73
N LEU A 357 26.27 72.37 7.85
CA LEU A 357 26.48 73.12 9.08
C LEU A 357 25.20 73.10 9.92
N VAL A 358 25.26 72.47 11.09
CA VAL A 358 24.11 72.34 11.99
C VAL A 358 24.15 73.43 13.06
N ILE A 359 23.10 74.25 13.13
CA ILE A 359 22.91 75.22 14.20
C ILE A 359 21.97 74.60 15.23
N ASP A 360 22.52 74.07 16.33
CA ASP A 360 21.74 73.38 17.36
C ASP A 360 21.93 74.01 18.75
N PRO A 361 21.06 74.96 19.16
CA PRO A 361 21.12 75.52 20.50
C PRO A 361 20.73 74.51 21.61
N THR A 362 20.17 73.35 21.26
CA THR A 362 19.70 72.34 22.21
C THR A 362 20.72 71.24 22.48
N GLY A 363 21.77 71.11 21.65
CA GLY A 363 22.82 70.11 21.77
C GLY A 363 22.35 68.65 21.59
N ARG A 364 21.21 68.42 20.93
CA ARG A 364 20.60 67.08 20.75
C ARG A 364 21.03 66.42 19.45
N VAL A 365 21.36 67.19 18.42
CA VAL A 365 21.64 66.67 17.08
C VAL A 365 22.96 65.90 17.04
N ALA A 366 23.99 66.37 17.74
CA ALA A 366 25.28 65.67 17.80
C ALA A 366 25.14 64.25 18.38
N ALA A 367 24.35 64.10 19.46
CA ALA A 367 24.05 62.81 20.06
C ALA A 367 23.22 61.91 19.14
N PHE A 368 22.23 62.48 18.45
CA PHE A 368 21.45 61.78 17.43
C PHE A 368 22.35 61.25 16.30
N LEU A 369 23.20 62.10 15.71
CA LEU A 369 24.10 61.73 14.62
C LEU A 369 25.09 60.65 15.03
N HIS A 370 25.65 60.74 16.24
CA HIS A 370 26.56 59.73 16.78
C HIS A 370 25.86 58.38 16.98
N SER A 371 24.61 58.40 17.44
CA SER A 371 23.78 57.20 17.58
C SER A 371 23.37 56.61 16.23
N PHE A 372 23.01 57.47 15.27
CA PHE A 372 22.52 57.07 13.94
C PHE A 372 23.62 56.47 13.05
N HIS A 373 24.85 56.99 13.14
CA HIS A 373 25.98 56.46 12.39
C HIS A 373 26.87 55.55 13.26
N PRO A 374 26.85 54.22 13.06
CA PRO A 374 27.57 53.28 13.92
C PRO A 374 29.10 53.37 13.83
N LYS A 375 29.64 54.01 12.78
CA LYS A 375 31.07 54.29 12.59
C LYS A 375 31.34 55.80 12.67
N SER A 376 30.77 56.45 13.68
CA SER A 376 30.97 57.88 13.92
C SER A 376 31.96 58.14 15.06
N GLU A 377 32.52 59.33 15.07
CA GLU A 377 33.39 59.84 16.13
C GLU A 377 33.02 61.28 16.43
N LEU A 378 32.66 61.56 17.69
CA LEU A 378 32.27 62.88 18.17
C LEU A 378 33.49 63.60 18.76
N LEU A 379 33.89 64.71 18.14
CA LEU A 379 35.05 65.52 18.49
C LEU A 379 34.61 66.93 18.91
N ARG A 380 35.41 67.61 19.74
CA ARG A 380 35.19 69.02 20.07
C ARG A 380 36.19 69.91 19.33
N ALA A 381 35.73 71.06 18.83
CA ALA A 381 36.59 72.01 18.11
C ALA A 381 37.79 72.51 18.95
N THR A 382 37.67 72.52 20.28
CA THR A 382 38.72 72.97 21.21
C THR A 382 39.75 71.91 21.58
N GLN A 383 39.61 70.65 21.12
CA GLN A 383 40.54 69.59 21.52
C GLN A 383 41.90 69.71 20.81
N ASN A 384 42.99 69.41 21.53
CA ASN A 384 44.36 69.56 21.00
C ASN A 384 44.70 68.54 19.89
N ASP A 385 44.05 67.38 19.87
CA ASP A 385 44.28 66.29 18.91
C ASP A 385 43.24 66.26 17.77
N LEU A 386 42.44 67.32 17.58
CA LEU A 386 41.36 67.39 16.59
C LEU A 386 41.83 66.98 15.19
N PHE A 387 42.91 67.59 14.69
CA PHE A 387 43.43 67.32 13.36
C PHE A 387 43.96 65.90 13.20
N THR A 388 44.54 65.33 14.25
CA THR A 388 45.02 63.95 14.25
C THR A 388 43.86 62.96 14.18
N GLN A 389 42.78 63.20 14.94
CA GLN A 389 41.58 62.36 14.87
C GLN A 389 40.85 62.49 13.53
N ILE A 390 40.79 63.70 12.95
CA ILE A 390 40.25 63.91 11.59
C ILE A 390 41.08 63.12 10.57
N GLU A 391 42.41 63.14 10.69
CA GLU A 391 43.31 62.38 9.83
C GLU A 391 43.03 60.87 9.90
N PHE A 392 42.88 60.33 11.12
CA PHE A 392 42.49 58.93 11.31
C PHE A 392 41.08 58.64 10.79
N GLY A 393 40.13 59.54 11.02
CA GLY A 393 38.77 59.43 10.50
C GLY A 393 38.74 59.28 8.99
N ILE A 394 39.49 60.13 8.28
CA ILE A 394 39.63 60.10 6.83
C ILE A 394 40.28 58.78 6.35
N ARG A 395 41.34 58.32 7.04
CA ARG A 395 42.05 57.07 6.70
C ARG A 395 41.19 55.82 6.90
N PHE A 396 40.38 55.80 7.96
CA PHE A 396 39.57 54.64 8.34
C PHE A 396 38.12 54.71 7.86
N GLY A 397 37.73 55.77 7.17
CA GLY A 397 36.37 55.96 6.66
C GLY A 397 35.33 56.08 7.78
N LYS A 398 35.68 56.80 8.86
CA LYS A 398 34.73 57.13 9.93
C LYS A 398 33.99 58.42 9.61
N THR A 399 32.74 58.52 10.05
CA THR A 399 31.97 59.77 10.04
C THR A 399 32.44 60.64 11.20
N ILE A 400 32.97 61.83 10.94
CA ILE A 400 33.47 62.73 11.98
C ILE A 400 32.42 63.81 12.27
N ILE A 401 32.02 63.93 13.52
CA ILE A 401 31.08 64.96 13.99
C ILE A 401 31.88 65.92 14.86
N VAL A 402 31.92 67.20 14.50
CA VAL A 402 32.64 68.22 15.28
C VAL A 402 31.64 69.14 15.97
N ASP A 403 31.70 69.16 17.30
CA ASP A 403 30.86 69.96 18.18
C ASP A 403 31.59 71.23 18.66
N ASP A 404 30.83 72.22 19.15
CA ASP A 404 31.32 73.52 19.65
C ASP A 404 32.19 74.31 18.65
N VAL A 405 31.84 74.27 17.35
CA VAL A 405 32.56 75.00 16.30
C VAL A 405 32.25 76.51 16.37
N THR A 406 33.26 77.33 16.68
CA THR A 406 33.16 78.80 16.62
C THR A 406 33.65 79.36 15.29
N ASP A 407 34.76 78.82 14.78
CA ASP A 407 35.41 79.24 13.54
C ASP A 407 35.88 78.00 12.77
N VAL A 408 35.90 78.11 11.44
CA VAL A 408 36.36 77.03 10.56
C VAL A 408 37.83 77.27 10.20
N ASP A 409 38.70 76.34 10.57
CA ASP A 409 40.13 76.40 10.21
C ASP A 409 40.31 76.26 8.68
N ALA A 410 41.14 77.13 8.10
CA ALA A 410 41.48 77.11 6.68
C ALA A 410 42.06 75.77 6.21
N VAL A 411 42.69 75.00 7.11
CA VAL A 411 43.22 73.66 6.82
C VAL A 411 42.14 72.67 6.39
N LEU A 412 40.89 72.87 6.82
CA LEU A 412 39.76 71.98 6.47
C LEU A 412 39.08 72.35 5.16
N VAL A 413 39.36 73.54 4.59
CA VAL A 413 38.72 74.02 3.35
C VAL A 413 38.93 73.09 2.14
N PRO A 414 40.13 72.53 1.89
CA PRO A 414 40.33 71.57 0.80
C PRO A 414 39.50 70.28 1.00
N ILE A 415 39.26 69.88 2.26
CA ILE A 415 38.46 68.70 2.60
C ILE A 415 36.98 68.98 2.31
N PHE A 416 36.45 70.13 2.75
CA PHE A 416 35.05 70.51 2.48
C PHE A 416 34.75 70.69 0.98
N ARG A 417 35.72 71.21 0.23
CA ARG A 417 35.60 71.34 -1.23
C ARG A 417 35.78 70.04 -1.99
N LYS A 418 36.15 68.95 -1.30
CA LYS A 418 36.47 67.65 -1.90
C LYS A 418 37.57 67.80 -2.96
N GLU A 419 38.58 68.61 -2.68
CA GLU A 419 39.76 68.80 -3.53
C GLU A 419 40.65 67.56 -3.47
N LEU A 420 40.40 66.63 -4.39
CA LEU A 420 41.03 65.32 -4.44
C LEU A 420 42.03 65.25 -5.60
N SER A 421 43.27 64.90 -5.28
CA SER A 421 44.33 64.58 -6.24
C SER A 421 44.37 63.08 -6.48
N SER A 422 44.45 62.65 -7.74
CA SER A 422 44.61 61.23 -8.08
C SER A 422 46.08 60.83 -7.99
N GLN A 423 46.37 59.80 -7.19
CA GLN A 423 47.65 59.11 -7.13
C GLN A 423 47.44 57.64 -7.49
N GLY A 424 47.59 57.31 -8.78
CA GLY A 424 47.31 55.97 -9.29
C GLY A 424 45.81 55.62 -9.18
N PRO A 425 45.43 54.48 -8.57
CA PRO A 425 44.03 54.13 -8.36
C PRO A 425 43.39 54.82 -7.13
N ARG A 426 44.13 55.66 -6.39
CA ARG A 426 43.67 56.26 -5.13
C ARG A 426 43.49 57.77 -5.24
N GLN A 427 42.60 58.31 -4.43
CA GLN A 427 42.40 59.75 -4.27
C GLN A 427 43.02 60.23 -2.95
N VAL A 428 43.62 61.42 -2.97
CA VAL A 428 44.35 62.01 -1.84
C VAL A 428 43.97 63.48 -1.70
N THR A 429 43.72 63.94 -0.47
CA THR A 429 43.53 65.37 -0.16
C THR A 429 44.85 65.98 0.33
N LEU A 430 45.12 67.24 -0.03
CA LEU A 430 46.30 67.99 0.45
C LEU A 430 45.92 68.82 1.68
N PRO A 431 46.55 68.64 2.86
CA PRO A 431 46.48 69.64 3.92
C PRO A 431 47.49 70.76 3.61
N SER A 432 47.01 71.95 3.25
CA SER A 432 47.89 73.11 3.03
C SER A 432 48.29 73.75 4.36
N ALA A 433 49.35 73.24 5.01
CA ALA A 433 50.14 73.97 6.01
C ALA A 433 51.52 73.31 6.23
N PRO A 434 52.63 74.07 6.35
CA PRO A 434 54.01 73.56 6.19
C PRO A 434 54.59 72.82 7.41
N LYS A 435 53.77 72.21 8.28
CA LYS A 435 54.27 71.50 9.47
C LYS A 435 53.93 70.02 9.57
N LEU A 436 53.26 69.42 8.60
CA LEU A 436 53.05 67.98 8.56
C LEU A 436 53.26 67.47 7.14
N ALA A 437 54.22 66.56 6.98
CA ALA A 437 54.44 65.74 5.78
C ALA A 437 54.46 64.26 6.20
N PRO A 438 54.24 63.29 5.28
CA PRO A 438 53.54 63.35 4.01
C PRO A 438 52.37 62.33 3.94
N SER A 439 51.55 62.45 2.89
CA SER A 439 50.64 61.41 2.36
C SER A 439 49.49 60.94 3.28
N LEU A 440 48.37 61.64 3.13
CA LEU A 440 47.04 61.19 3.55
C LEU A 440 46.49 60.21 2.51
N PHE A 441 45.94 59.08 2.97
CA PHE A 441 45.35 58.05 2.12
C PHE A 441 43.83 58.08 2.31
N VAL A 442 43.07 58.20 1.22
CA VAL A 442 41.61 58.07 1.23
C VAL A 442 41.23 56.79 0.51
N ASN A 443 40.47 55.92 1.18
CA ASN A 443 39.85 54.74 0.60
C ASN A 443 38.36 55.04 0.37
N GLU A 444 37.79 54.51 -0.72
CA GLU A 444 36.45 54.85 -1.21
C GLU A 444 35.35 54.65 -0.14
N GLY A 445 34.56 55.71 0.08
CA GLY A 445 33.39 55.68 0.98
C GLY A 445 33.18 56.90 1.88
N LEU A 446 33.67 58.09 1.51
CA LEU A 446 33.59 59.27 2.38
C LEU A 446 32.36 60.15 2.09
N THR A 447 31.34 59.99 2.92
CA THR A 447 30.35 61.02 3.23
C THR A 447 30.86 61.78 4.45
N VAL A 448 31.34 63.01 4.25
CA VAL A 448 31.61 63.95 5.34
C VAL A 448 30.27 64.62 5.66
N CYS A 449 29.61 64.15 6.71
CA CYS A 449 28.48 64.85 7.33
C CYS A 449 29.00 65.82 8.37
#